data_AF-F3AZ55-F1
#
_entry.id   AF-F3AZ55-F1
#
_cell.length_a   1.000
_cell.length_b   1.000
_cell.length_c   1.000
_cell.angle_alpha   90.00
_cell.angle_beta   90.00
_cell.angle_gamma   90.00
#
_symmetry.space_group_name_H-M   'P 1'
#
loop_
_entity.id
_entity.type
_entity.pdbx_description
1 polymer ?
#
loop_
_entity_poly.entity_id
_entity_poly.type
_entity_poly.pdbx_seq_one_letter_code
_entity_poly.pdbx_strand_id
1 'polypeptide(L)'
;MESFCEASIVFAIYMFIYFASRMTLIAMFGGYITKTTSVSEMLEALNRMKVPRSIGIPFSVLLRFVPTIKIELKALKENMKIRGIVTSRFFPLLHPIKYIEYTLVPLLMRMIKISDELSASALIRGLDSDEKRVTLTELRFRKTDLMIGLLGAFMIALMIVIQRIY
;
A
#
# COMPACT_ATOMS: atom_id res chain seq x y z
N MET A 1 48.50 14.44 -14.31
CA MET A 1 47.79 13.37 -13.58
C MET A 1 46.71 13.94 -12.65
N GLU A 2 46.94 15.09 -12.02
CA GLU A 2 45.97 15.78 -11.16
C GLU A 2 44.67 16.21 -11.86
N SER A 3 44.75 16.79 -13.07
CA SER A 3 43.56 17.19 -13.84
C SER A 3 42.63 16.02 -14.23
N PHE A 4 43.16 14.80 -14.36
CA PHE A 4 42.36 13.60 -14.64
C PHE A 4 41.63 13.10 -13.37
N CYS A 5 42.27 13.26 -12.20
CA CYS A 5 41.68 12.91 -10.91
C CYS A 5 40.52 13.87 -10.56
N GLU A 6 40.73 15.17 -10.75
CA GLU A 6 39.69 16.19 -10.55
C GLU A 6 38.50 15.98 -11.48
N ALA A 7 38.73 15.68 -12.76
CA ALA A 7 37.64 15.36 -13.70
C ALA A 7 36.84 14.12 -13.27
N SER A 8 37.51 13.07 -12.75
CA SER A 8 36.82 11.86 -12.27
C SER A 8 35.99 12.14 -11.01
N ILE A 9 36.50 12.98 -10.10
CA ILE A 9 35.81 13.37 -8.87
C ILE A 9 34.59 14.23 -9.19
N VAL A 10 34.73 15.21 -10.09
CA VAL A 10 33.61 16.04 -10.54
C VAL A 10 32.53 15.18 -11.21
N PHE A 11 32.90 14.24 -12.07
CA PHE A 11 31.96 13.31 -12.69
C PHE A 11 31.22 12.44 -11.66
N ALA A 12 31.93 11.90 -10.66
CA ALA A 12 31.31 11.12 -9.59
C ALA A 12 30.32 11.95 -8.75
N ILE A 13 30.64 13.22 -8.48
CA ILE A 13 29.76 14.15 -7.77
C ILE A 13 28.50 14.43 -8.60
N TYR A 14 28.62 14.68 -9.91
CA TYR A 14 27.47 14.88 -10.78
C TYR A 14 26.55 13.65 -10.84
N MET A 15 27.13 12.45 -10.95
CA MET A 15 26.38 11.19 -10.95
C MET A 15 25.65 10.96 -9.62
N PHE A 16 26.28 11.30 -8.50
CA PHE A 16 25.67 11.17 -7.17
C PHE A 16 24.50 12.14 -6.98
N ILE A 17 24.65 13.40 -7.39
CA ILE A 17 23.57 14.41 -7.34
C ILE A 17 22.40 14.00 -8.24
N TYR A 18 22.69 13.49 -9.44
CA TYR A 18 21.66 12.99 -10.36
C TYR A 18 20.89 11.79 -9.77
N PHE A 19 21.60 10.85 -9.13
CA PHE A 19 20.96 9.70 -8.48
C PHE A 19 20.09 10.11 -7.28
N ALA A 20 20.61 10.98 -6.41
CA ALA A 20 19.91 11.45 -5.22
C ALA A 20 18.63 12.24 -5.55
N SER A 21 18.69 13.12 -6.55
CA SER A 21 17.52 13.86 -7.04
C SER A 21 16.44 12.93 -7.60
N ARG A 22 16.82 11.90 -8.36
CA ARG A 22 15.88 10.90 -8.90
C ARG A 22 15.22 10.05 -7.82
N MET A 23 15.98 9.60 -6.82
CA MET A 23 15.43 8.89 -5.66
C MET A 23 14.43 9.75 -4.88
N THR A 24 14.74 11.04 -4.70
CA THR A 24 13.87 11.99 -3.99
C THR A 24 12.56 12.22 -4.73
N LEU A 25 12.59 12.36 -6.06
CA LEU A 25 11.39 12.50 -6.88
C LEU A 25 10.49 11.26 -6.78
N ILE A 26 11.06 10.07 -6.90
CA ILE A 26 10.31 8.80 -6.78
C ILE A 26 9.70 8.68 -5.37
N ALA A 27 10.46 9.02 -4.32
CA ALA A 27 9.98 8.98 -2.95
C ALA A 27 8.86 10.00 -2.69
N MET A 28 8.96 11.21 -3.23
CA MET A 28 7.90 12.23 -3.14
C MET A 28 6.64 11.82 -3.89
N PHE A 29 6.76 11.30 -5.11
CA PHE A 29 5.63 10.76 -5.87
C PHE A 29 4.97 9.59 -5.14
N GLY A 30 5.77 8.65 -4.63
CA GLY A 30 5.27 7.52 -3.83
C GLY A 30 4.59 7.98 -2.53
N GLY A 31 5.16 8.97 -1.83
CA GLY A 31 4.58 9.57 -0.63
C GLY A 31 3.29 10.34 -0.92
N TYR A 32 3.19 10.98 -2.08
CA TYR A 32 1.98 11.65 -2.52
C TYR A 32 0.87 10.63 -2.80
N ILE A 33 1.15 9.61 -3.63
CA ILE A 33 0.19 8.55 -3.98
C ILE A 33 -0.31 7.82 -2.73
N THR A 34 0.56 7.47 -1.79
CA THR A 34 0.14 6.78 -0.57
C THR A 34 -0.74 7.63 0.35
N LYS A 35 -0.66 8.97 0.27
CA LYS A 35 -1.50 9.88 1.04
C LYS A 35 -2.78 10.30 0.32
N THR A 36 -2.75 10.48 -0.99
CA THR A 36 -3.90 10.96 -1.77
C THR A 36 -4.73 9.82 -2.33
N THR A 37 -4.13 8.69 -2.70
CA THR A 37 -4.87 7.53 -3.19
C THR A 37 -5.30 6.65 -2.03
N SER A 38 -6.60 6.67 -1.74
CA SER A 38 -7.15 5.74 -0.76
C SER A 38 -7.15 4.31 -1.31
N VAL A 39 -7.00 3.31 -0.44
CA VAL A 39 -7.13 1.89 -0.81
C VAL A 39 -8.47 1.63 -1.53
N SER A 40 -9.50 2.40 -1.20
CA SER A 40 -10.82 2.37 -1.82
C SER A 40 -10.82 2.83 -3.28
N GLU A 41 -10.07 3.86 -3.65
CA GLU A 41 -9.97 4.35 -5.04
C GLU A 41 -9.20 3.36 -5.93
N MET A 42 -8.14 2.75 -5.40
CA MET A 42 -7.38 1.70 -6.10
C MET A 42 -8.25 0.47 -6.37
N LEU A 43 -9.11 0.11 -5.40
CA LEU A 43 -10.16 -0.91 -5.53
C LEU A 43 -11.11 -0.64 -6.68
N GLU A 44 -11.53 0.61 -6.78
CA GLU A 44 -12.56 1.04 -7.70
C GLU A 44 -12.02 1.17 -9.13
N ALA A 45 -10.78 1.63 -9.27
CA ALA A 45 -10.04 1.57 -10.53
C ALA A 45 -9.87 0.12 -11.02
N LEU A 46 -9.56 -0.82 -10.12
CA LEU A 46 -9.42 -2.23 -10.47
C LEU A 46 -10.76 -2.87 -10.87
N ASN A 47 -11.86 -2.50 -10.20
CA ASN A 47 -13.20 -2.90 -10.60
C ASN A 47 -13.60 -2.33 -11.98
N ARG A 48 -13.21 -1.09 -12.30
CA ARG A 48 -13.46 -0.47 -13.63
C ARG A 48 -12.62 -1.08 -14.75
N MET A 49 -11.46 -1.66 -14.45
CA MET A 49 -10.62 -2.37 -15.42
C MET A 49 -11.23 -3.69 -15.95
N LYS A 50 -12.50 -3.99 -15.63
CA LYS A 50 -13.22 -5.20 -16.08
C LYS A 50 -12.51 -6.50 -15.67
N VAL A 51 -11.93 -6.52 -14.47
CA VAL A 51 -11.47 -7.78 -13.86
C VAL A 51 -12.68 -8.68 -13.64
N PRO A 52 -12.60 -10.00 -13.94
CA PRO A 52 -13.70 -10.93 -13.70
C PRO A 52 -14.16 -10.88 -12.24
N ARG A 53 -15.48 -10.92 -12.06
CA ARG A 53 -16.18 -10.69 -10.77
C ARG A 53 -15.68 -11.60 -9.64
N SER A 54 -15.28 -12.81 -9.98
CA SER A 54 -14.69 -13.81 -9.08
C SER A 54 -13.40 -13.35 -8.41
N ILE A 55 -12.66 -12.42 -9.02
CA ILE A 55 -11.40 -11.90 -8.50
C ILE A 55 -11.58 -10.49 -7.93
N GLY A 56 -12.40 -9.64 -8.55
CA GLY A 56 -12.58 -8.25 -8.12
C GLY A 56 -13.16 -8.10 -6.71
N ILE A 57 -14.18 -8.89 -6.36
CA ILE A 57 -14.85 -8.79 -5.06
C ILE A 57 -13.94 -9.28 -3.91
N PRO A 58 -13.33 -10.49 -3.97
CA PRO A 58 -12.45 -10.94 -2.91
C PRO A 58 -11.22 -10.05 -2.76
N PHE A 59 -10.66 -9.55 -3.86
CA PHE A 59 -9.52 -8.62 -3.82
C PHE A 59 -9.89 -7.30 -3.16
N SER A 60 -11.10 -6.80 -3.45
CA SER A 60 -11.65 -5.60 -2.83
C SER A 60 -11.74 -5.73 -1.30
N VAL A 61 -12.30 -6.85 -0.85
CA VAL A 61 -12.42 -7.18 0.55
C VAL A 61 -11.04 -7.37 1.19
N LEU A 62 -10.12 -8.07 0.52
CA LEU A 62 -8.77 -8.35 1.01
C LEU A 62 -8.01 -7.05 1.34
N LEU A 63 -8.03 -6.07 0.43
CA LEU A 63 -7.34 -4.80 0.64
C LEU A 63 -7.94 -3.98 1.80
N ARG A 64 -9.26 -4.03 2.01
CA ARG A 64 -9.90 -3.43 3.20
C ARG A 64 -9.67 -4.26 4.47
N PHE A 65 -9.34 -5.54 4.34
CA PHE A 65 -9.07 -6.44 5.46
C PHE A 65 -7.63 -6.32 5.99
N VAL A 66 -6.66 -5.96 5.15
CA VAL A 66 -5.27 -5.68 5.57
C VAL A 66 -5.17 -4.74 6.78
N PRO A 67 -5.82 -3.55 6.82
CA PRO A 67 -5.76 -2.69 8.00
C PRO A 67 -6.36 -3.36 9.25
N THR A 68 -7.43 -4.15 9.10
CA THR A 68 -8.02 -4.93 10.19
C THR A 68 -7.04 -5.95 10.77
N ILE A 69 -6.31 -6.69 9.92
CA ILE A 69 -5.26 -7.63 10.37
C ILE A 69 -4.20 -6.93 11.22
N LYS A 70 -3.79 -5.71 10.83
CA LYS A 70 -2.78 -4.95 11.60
C LYS A 70 -3.28 -4.60 13.00
N ILE A 71 -4.53 -4.17 13.13
CA ILE A 71 -5.16 -3.89 14.42
C ILE A 71 -5.22 -5.17 15.26
N GLU A 72 -5.60 -6.27 14.63
CA GLU A 72 -5.75 -7.57 15.28
C GLU A 72 -4.42 -8.12 15.80
N LEU A 73 -3.37 -8.03 14.98
CA LEU A 73 -2.00 -8.36 15.35
C LEU A 73 -1.51 -7.50 16.51
N LYS A 74 -1.85 -6.21 16.54
CA LYS A 74 -1.48 -5.31 17.62
C LYS A 74 -2.17 -5.72 18.92
N ALA A 75 -3.49 -5.95 18.88
CA ALA A 75 -4.26 -6.42 20.02
C ALA A 75 -3.78 -7.79 20.53
N LEU A 76 -3.40 -8.69 19.62
CA LEU A 76 -2.83 -9.99 19.98
C LEU A 76 -1.48 -9.82 20.70
N LYS A 77 -0.58 -8.98 20.18
CA LYS A 77 0.71 -8.68 20.82
C LYS A 77 0.54 -8.06 22.20
N GLU A 78 -0.44 -7.17 22.36
CA GLU A 78 -0.77 -6.57 23.64
C GLU A 78 -1.31 -7.61 24.64
N ASN A 79 -2.20 -8.51 24.20
CA ASN A 79 -2.69 -9.63 25.02
C ASN A 79 -1.56 -10.59 25.44
N MET A 80 -0.63 -10.91 24.54
CA MET A 80 0.53 -11.74 24.84
C MET A 80 1.47 -11.09 25.85
N LYS A 81 1.58 -9.75 25.82
CA LYS A 81 2.33 -8.97 26.81
C LYS A 81 1.66 -9.03 28.19
N ILE A 82 0.33 -8.89 28.26
CA ILE A 82 -0.44 -8.97 29.51
C ILE A 82 -0.33 -10.37 30.13
N ARG A 83 -0.38 -11.43 29.31
CA ARG A 83 -0.26 -12.83 29.76
C ARG A 83 1.16 -13.23 30.18
N GLY A 84 2.14 -12.33 30.10
CA GLY A 84 3.52 -12.59 30.53
C GLY A 84 4.35 -13.49 29.60
N ILE A 85 3.79 -13.92 28.46
CA ILE A 85 4.46 -14.80 27.47
C ILE A 85 5.62 -14.06 26.80
N VAL A 86 5.50 -12.74 26.62
CA VAL A 86 6.59 -11.85 26.19
C VAL A 86 7.13 -11.15 27.43
N THR A 87 7.88 -11.89 28.25
CA THR A 87 8.42 -11.42 29.55
C THR A 87 9.45 -10.29 29.38
N SER A 88 10.09 -10.19 28.21
CA SER A 88 11.11 -9.17 27.92
C SER A 88 11.09 -8.73 26.46
N ARG A 89 11.50 -7.48 26.18
CA ARG A 89 11.67 -6.94 24.81
C ARG A 89 12.62 -7.80 23.95
N PHE A 90 13.50 -8.57 24.60
CA PHE A 90 14.46 -9.47 23.97
C PHE A 90 13.93 -10.90 23.73
N PHE A 91 12.76 -11.28 24.25
CA PHE A 91 12.17 -12.61 24.00
C PHE A 91 12.08 -13.03 22.52
N PRO A 92 11.64 -12.16 21.58
CA PRO A 92 11.64 -12.51 20.15
C PRO A 92 13.03 -12.71 19.55
N LEU A 93 14.09 -12.14 20.16
CA LEU A 93 15.48 -12.36 19.74
C LEU A 93 16.05 -13.67 20.32
N LEU A 94 15.72 -14.01 21.57
CA LEU A 94 16.21 -15.24 22.21
C LEU A 94 15.49 -16.51 21.71
N HIS A 95 14.19 -16.42 21.41
CA HIS A 95 13.38 -17.57 20.98
C HIS A 95 12.46 -17.22 19.79
N PRO A 96 13.04 -16.97 18.60
CA PRO A 96 12.27 -16.54 17.43
C PRO A 96 11.21 -17.57 16.99
N ILE A 97 11.53 -18.86 17.03
CA ILE A 97 10.63 -19.94 16.61
C ILE A 97 9.40 -20.00 17.52
N LYS A 98 9.62 -20.01 18.84
CA LYS A 98 8.54 -20.07 19.84
C LYS A 98 7.68 -18.80 19.83
N TYR A 99 8.28 -17.64 19.56
CA TYR A 99 7.52 -16.39 19.38
C TYR A 99 6.61 -16.43 18.15
N ILE A 100 7.10 -16.99 17.03
CA ILE A 100 6.29 -17.16 15.82
C ILE A 100 5.12 -18.10 16.10
N GLU A 101 5.36 -19.27 16.69
CA GLU A 101 4.29 -20.23 16.99
C GLU A 101 3.18 -19.61 17.85
N TYR A 102 3.55 -18.93 18.95
CA TYR A 102 2.58 -18.29 19.84
C TYR A 102 1.86 -17.08 19.23
N THR A 103 2.42 -16.45 18.21
CA THR A 103 1.74 -15.34 17.51
C THR A 103 0.89 -15.86 16.36
N LEU A 104 1.42 -16.81 15.59
CA LEU A 104 0.87 -17.22 14.31
C LEU A 104 -0.29 -18.21 14.49
N VAL A 105 -0.19 -19.16 15.42
CA VAL A 105 -1.27 -20.12 15.68
C VAL A 105 -2.56 -19.41 16.14
N PRO A 106 -2.56 -18.53 17.15
CA PRO A 106 -3.79 -17.84 17.57
C PRO A 106 -4.31 -16.86 16.51
N LEU A 107 -3.41 -16.22 15.76
CA LEU A 107 -3.80 -15.34 14.67
C LEU A 107 -4.55 -16.13 13.59
N LEU A 108 -4.02 -17.28 13.15
CA LEU A 108 -4.67 -18.12 12.15
C LEU A 108 -6.06 -18.56 12.61
N MET A 109 -6.18 -19.03 13.86
CA MET A 109 -7.49 -19.43 14.42
C MET A 109 -8.50 -18.29 14.41
N ARG A 110 -8.07 -17.05 14.69
CA ARG A 110 -8.94 -15.86 14.66
C ARG A 110 -9.31 -15.47 13.23
N MET A 111 -8.37 -15.56 12.31
CA MET A 111 -8.57 -15.25 10.89
C MET A 111 -9.56 -16.21 10.22
N ILE A 112 -9.49 -17.51 10.55
CA ILE A 112 -10.47 -18.51 10.07
C ILE A 112 -11.88 -18.12 10.50
N LYS A 113 -12.08 -17.80 11.79
CA LYS A 113 -13.40 -17.37 12.29
C LYS A 113 -13.92 -16.11 11.59
N ILE A 114 -13.06 -15.10 11.39
CA ILE A 114 -13.47 -13.88 10.72
C ILE A 114 -13.83 -14.16 9.25
N SER A 115 -13.13 -15.07 8.59
CA SER A 115 -13.45 -15.51 7.23
C SER A 115 -14.81 -16.19 7.17
N ASP A 116 -15.15 -17.05 8.13
CA ASP A 116 -16.45 -17.70 8.20
C ASP A 116 -17.58 -16.70 8.44
N GLU A 117 -17.39 -15.76 9.38
CA GLU A 117 -18.34 -14.68 9.64
C GLU A 117 -18.55 -13.79 8.39
N LEU A 118 -17.47 -13.47 7.68
CA LEU A 118 -17.51 -12.68 6.46
C LEU A 118 -18.22 -13.42 5.33
N SER A 119 -17.98 -14.73 5.20
CA SER A 119 -18.61 -15.58 4.19
C SER A 119 -20.11 -15.72 4.46
N ALA A 120 -20.50 -16.02 5.70
CA ALA A 120 -21.90 -16.07 6.11
C ALA A 120 -22.59 -14.72 5.89
N SER A 121 -21.95 -13.61 6.27
CA SER A 121 -22.47 -12.26 6.08
C SER A 121 -22.61 -11.90 4.60
N ALA A 122 -21.70 -12.37 3.74
CA ALA A 122 -21.77 -12.19 2.30
C ALA A 122 -22.93 -13.00 1.68
N LEU A 123 -23.10 -14.26 2.07
CA LEU A 123 -24.20 -15.12 1.63
C LEU A 123 -25.57 -14.55 2.00
N ILE A 124 -25.74 -14.06 3.24
CA ILE A 124 -26.99 -13.42 3.69
C ILE A 124 -27.27 -12.11 2.92
N ARG A 125 -26.23 -11.38 2.53
CA ARG A 125 -26.33 -10.21 1.61
C ARG A 125 -26.47 -10.62 0.14
N GLY A 126 -26.78 -11.88 -0.13
CA GLY A 126 -27.04 -12.44 -1.45
C GLY A 126 -25.82 -12.47 -2.35
N LEU A 127 -24.59 -12.62 -1.86
CA LEU A 127 -23.37 -12.62 -2.72
C LEU A 127 -23.48 -13.65 -3.86
N ASP A 128 -24.23 -14.73 -3.64
CA ASP A 128 -24.52 -15.81 -4.59
C ASP A 128 -25.69 -15.51 -5.54
N SER A 129 -26.34 -14.34 -5.46
CA SER A 129 -27.45 -14.00 -6.36
C SER A 129 -26.94 -13.58 -7.74
N ASP A 130 -27.55 -14.14 -8.80
CA ASP A 130 -27.18 -13.90 -10.20
C ASP A 130 -27.74 -12.57 -10.77
N GLU A 131 -28.39 -11.77 -9.91
CA GLU A 131 -28.93 -10.46 -10.30
C GLU A 131 -27.83 -9.40 -10.49
N LYS A 132 -28.05 -8.51 -11.46
CA LYS A 132 -27.14 -7.39 -11.75
C LYS A 132 -27.05 -6.45 -10.55
N ARG A 133 -25.99 -6.60 -9.76
CA ARG A 133 -25.68 -5.68 -8.65
C ARG A 133 -25.36 -4.28 -9.16
N VAL A 134 -25.95 -3.29 -8.49
CA VAL A 134 -25.63 -1.87 -8.61
C VAL A 134 -24.41 -1.55 -7.75
N THR A 135 -23.37 -0.98 -8.38
CA THR A 135 -22.20 -0.45 -7.67
C THR A 135 -22.62 0.81 -6.91
N LEU A 136 -22.63 0.76 -5.57
CA LEU A 136 -23.00 1.90 -4.71
C LEU A 136 -21.90 2.96 -4.59
N THR A 137 -20.71 2.69 -5.12
CA THR A 137 -19.59 3.63 -5.09
C THR A 137 -19.55 4.38 -6.41
N GLU A 138 -19.85 5.68 -6.35
CA GLU A 138 -19.62 6.59 -7.45
C GLU A 138 -18.19 7.16 -7.36
N LEU A 139 -17.28 6.67 -8.21
CA LEU A 139 -16.06 7.37 -8.60
C LEU A 139 -16.42 8.74 -9.18
N ARG A 140 -16.52 9.75 -8.32
CA ARG A 140 -16.64 11.13 -8.73
C ARG A 140 -15.24 11.69 -8.92
N PHE A 141 -14.86 11.94 -10.18
CA PHE A 141 -13.73 12.80 -10.51
C PHE A 141 -13.94 14.13 -9.80
N ARG A 142 -13.08 14.41 -8.81
CA ARG A 142 -13.17 15.66 -8.05
C ARG A 142 -12.49 16.72 -8.91
N LYS A 143 -13.07 17.93 -8.98
CA LYS A 143 -12.47 19.05 -9.76
C LYS A 143 -11.02 19.35 -9.31
N THR A 144 -10.67 18.99 -8.07
CA THR A 144 -9.31 19.03 -7.54
C THR A 144 -8.34 18.11 -8.28
N ASP A 145 -8.77 16.92 -8.73
CA ASP A 145 -7.91 15.97 -9.45
C ASP A 145 -7.59 16.48 -10.86
N LEU A 146 -8.55 17.18 -11.49
CA LEU A 146 -8.35 17.86 -12.77
C LEU A 146 -7.36 19.01 -12.66
N MET A 147 -7.49 19.85 -11.62
CA MET A 147 -6.55 20.97 -11.39
C MET A 147 -5.13 20.47 -11.11
N ILE A 148 -4.98 19.43 -10.29
CA ILE A 148 -3.67 18.82 -9.99
C ILE A 148 -3.08 18.16 -11.25
N GLY A 149 -3.91 17.46 -12.04
CA GLY A 149 -3.49 16.87 -13.32
C GLY A 149 -3.00 17.92 -14.32
N LEU A 150 -3.70 19.05 -14.45
CA LEU A 150 -3.29 20.17 -15.30
C LEU A 150 -1.98 20.81 -14.82
N LEU A 151 -1.82 21.02 -13.51
CA LEU A 151 -0.58 21.54 -12.93
C LEU A 151 0.60 20.58 -13.19
N GLY A 152 0.39 19.27 -13.03
CA GLY A 152 1.39 18.24 -13.32
C GLY A 152 1.78 18.22 -14.79
N ALA A 153 0.82 18.27 -15.71
CA ALA A 153 1.08 18.32 -17.15
C ALA A 153 1.86 19.59 -17.54
N PHE A 154 1.53 20.73 -16.93
CA PHE A 154 2.24 21.99 -17.12
C PHE A 154 3.70 21.92 -16.65
N MET A 155 3.95 21.33 -15.47
CA MET A 155 5.31 21.12 -14.95
C MET A 155 6.14 20.19 -15.83
N ILE A 156 5.55 19.11 -16.34
CA ILE A 156 6.23 18.19 -17.28
C ILE A 156 6.53 18.91 -18.60
N ALA A 157 5.59 19.69 -19.13
CA ALA A 157 5.79 20.46 -20.35
C ALA A 157 6.92 21.49 -20.21
N LEU A 158 6.97 22.21 -19.08
CA LEU A 158 8.08 23.12 -18.77
C LEU A 158 9.43 22.40 -18.71
N MET A 159 9.46 21.21 -18.09
CA MET A 159 10.69 20.43 -17.97
C MET A 159 11.21 19.96 -19.34
N ILE A 160 10.31 19.53 -20.23
CA ILE A 160 10.64 19.15 -21.62
C ILE A 160 11.14 20.35 -22.41
N VAL A 161 10.53 21.52 -22.25
CA VAL A 161 10.97 22.75 -22.94
C VAL A 161 12.36 23.18 -22.46
N ILE A 162 12.64 23.11 -21.16
CA ILE A 162 13.96 23.43 -20.59
C ILE A 162 15.03 22.44 -21.09
N GLN A 163 14.74 21.13 -21.12
CA GLN A 163 15.65 20.12 -21.68
C GLN A 163 15.87 20.23 -23.19
N ARG A 164 14.99 20.91 -23.91
CA ARG A 164 15.11 21.12 -25.36
C ARG A 164 15.85 22.42 -25.69
N ILE A 165 15.92 23.36 -24.75
CA ILE A 165 16.61 24.65 -24.88
C ILE A 165 18.08 24.57 -24.45
N TYR A 166 18.42 23.66 -23.53
CA TYR A 166 19.80 23.33 -23.11
C TYR A 166 20.34 22.13 -23.88
#